data_AF-A0AAV9G9N8-F1
#
_entry.id   AF-A0AAV9G9N8-F1
#
_cell.length_a   1.000
_cell.length_b   1.000
_cell.length_c   1.000
_cell.angle_alpha   90.00
_cell.angle_beta   90.00
_cell.angle_gamma   90.00
#
_symmetry.space_group_name_H-M   'P 1'
#
loop_
_entity.id
_entity.type
_entity.pdbx_description
1 polymer ?
#
loop_
_entity_poly.entity_id
_entity_poly.type
_entity_poly.pdbx_seq_one_letter_code
_entity_poly.pdbx_strand_id
1 'polypeptide(L)'
;MSNSSNPSLVSLAKEILRHASILEDGLPSQPSFDPGSRANYHDIFNTLLMQSRTALIEASNTMLTLARGPTGALHSIITTDRTAVAVLRAIHELRIAHAVPLSGESITISSPSTKIGVHPTPLRRIFSYAYTMHIFRHTGHRLFYAFRNGDETLAYTACFPP
;
A
#
# COMPACT_ATOMS: atom_id res chain seq x y z
N MET A 1 -31.82 -19.03 -14.52
CA MET A 1 -31.66 -18.40 -13.20
C MET A 1 -30.41 -18.98 -12.57
N SER A 2 -29.26 -18.32 -12.74
CA SER A 2 -28.00 -18.76 -12.15
C SER A 2 -28.07 -18.54 -10.63
N ASN A 3 -27.94 -19.62 -9.86
CA ASN A 3 -27.66 -19.54 -8.44
C ASN A 3 -26.30 -18.83 -8.26
N SER A 4 -26.31 -17.51 -8.13
CA SER A 4 -25.14 -16.76 -7.68
C SER A 4 -24.98 -17.04 -6.19
N SER A 5 -24.35 -18.16 -5.86
CA SER A 5 -23.92 -18.45 -4.51
C SER A 5 -22.96 -17.34 -4.09
N ASN A 6 -23.42 -16.44 -3.22
CA ASN A 6 -22.58 -15.37 -2.70
C ASN A 6 -21.31 -15.99 -2.10
N PRO A 7 -20.12 -15.44 -2.40
CA PRO A 7 -18.88 -16.00 -1.89
C PRO A 7 -18.87 -15.92 -0.36
N SER A 8 -18.54 -17.03 0.27
CA SER A 8 -18.29 -17.09 1.72
C SER A 8 -16.86 -16.64 2.06
N LEU A 9 -16.60 -16.26 3.31
CA LEU A 9 -15.25 -15.98 3.78
C LEU A 9 -14.30 -17.17 3.59
N VAL A 10 -14.81 -18.40 3.80
CA VAL A 10 -14.02 -19.63 3.64
C VAL A 10 -13.66 -19.89 2.18
N SER A 11 -14.61 -19.70 1.26
CA SER A 11 -14.33 -19.86 -0.18
C SER A 11 -13.32 -18.82 -0.67
N LEU A 12 -13.41 -17.58 -0.20
CA LEU A 12 -12.45 -16.53 -0.54
C LEU A 12 -11.06 -16.81 0.03
N ALA A 13 -10.95 -17.31 1.26
CA ALA A 13 -9.67 -17.71 1.84
C ALA A 13 -8.98 -18.81 1.03
N LYS A 14 -9.75 -19.78 0.51
CA LYS A 14 -9.23 -20.83 -0.39
C LYS A 14 -8.74 -20.26 -1.72
N GLU A 15 -9.47 -19.32 -2.31
CA GLU A 15 -9.04 -18.64 -3.55
C GLU A 15 -7.77 -17.81 -3.34
N ILE A 16 -7.68 -17.08 -2.23
CA ILE A 16 -6.49 -16.32 -1.84
C ILE A 16 -5.29 -17.25 -1.72
N LEU A 17 -5.41 -18.36 -0.98
CA LEU A 17 -4.33 -19.33 -0.84
C LEU A 17 -3.90 -19.89 -2.19
N ARG A 18 -4.86 -20.34 -3.02
CA ARG A 18 -4.58 -20.91 -4.33
C ARG A 18 -3.77 -19.97 -5.22
N HIS A 19 -4.19 -18.71 -5.31
CA HIS A 19 -3.50 -17.74 -6.15
C HIS A 19 -2.19 -17.23 -5.54
N ALA A 20 -2.10 -17.14 -4.22
CA ALA A 20 -0.86 -16.84 -3.53
C ALA A 20 0.21 -17.91 -3.82
N SER A 21 -0.13 -19.20 -3.74
CA SER A 21 0.80 -20.29 -4.06
C SER A 21 1.29 -20.24 -5.51
N ILE A 22 0.41 -19.96 -6.48
CA ILE A 22 0.82 -19.81 -7.89
C ILE A 22 1.86 -18.68 -8.05
N LEU A 23 1.69 -17.57 -7.33
CA LEU A 23 2.65 -16.46 -7.37
C LEU A 23 3.93 -16.80 -6.59
N GLU A 24 3.83 -17.50 -5.47
CA GLU A 24 4.97 -17.93 -4.68
C GLU A 24 5.92 -18.82 -5.51
N ASP A 25 5.35 -19.81 -6.20
CA ASP A 25 6.11 -20.76 -7.02
C ASP A 25 6.63 -20.15 -8.34
N GLY A 26 5.89 -19.20 -8.91
CA GLY A 26 6.14 -18.69 -10.25
C GLY A 26 6.98 -17.42 -10.34
N LEU A 27 7.11 -16.66 -9.25
CA LEU A 27 7.88 -15.41 -9.26
C LEU A 27 9.36 -15.67 -8.97
N PRO A 28 10.29 -15.09 -9.76
CA PRO A 28 11.72 -15.27 -9.52
C PRO A 28 12.22 -14.53 -8.26
N SER A 29 11.42 -13.57 -7.75
CA SER A 29 11.66 -12.90 -6.47
C SER A 29 10.34 -12.42 -5.89
N GLN A 30 10.16 -12.59 -4.58
CA GLN A 30 8.92 -12.21 -3.92
C GLN A 30 8.85 -10.68 -3.72
N PRO A 31 7.68 -10.05 -3.97
CA PRO A 31 7.46 -8.67 -3.59
C PRO A 31 7.51 -8.56 -2.07
N SER A 32 8.01 -7.44 -1.56
CA SER A 32 7.98 -7.17 -0.14
C SER A 32 7.79 -5.68 0.12
N PHE A 33 7.65 -5.32 1.38
CA PHE A 33 7.63 -3.93 1.80
C PHE A 33 9.04 -3.39 2.15
N ASP A 34 10.09 -4.16 1.88
CA ASP A 34 11.46 -3.74 2.16
C ASP A 34 12.08 -2.99 0.96
N PRO A 35 12.99 -2.02 1.21
CA PRO A 35 13.70 -1.29 0.16
C PRO A 35 14.41 -2.23 -0.81
N GLY A 36 14.33 -1.93 -2.11
CA GLY A 36 15.00 -2.71 -3.16
C GLY A 36 14.31 -4.04 -3.53
N SER A 37 13.19 -4.37 -2.89
CA SER A 37 12.38 -5.51 -3.34
C SER A 37 11.64 -5.23 -4.66
N ARG A 38 11.05 -6.28 -5.25
CA ARG A 38 10.33 -6.18 -6.54
C ARG A 38 9.23 -5.11 -6.45
N ALA A 39 9.42 -4.01 -7.18
CA ALA A 39 8.52 -2.85 -7.15
C ALA A 39 7.29 -3.01 -8.06
N ASN A 40 7.43 -3.75 -9.16
CA ASN A 40 6.36 -3.93 -10.14
C ASN A 40 6.42 -5.31 -10.80
N TYR A 41 5.43 -5.58 -11.63
CA TYR A 41 5.26 -6.83 -12.36
C TYR A 41 5.41 -6.63 -13.89
N HIS A 42 6.01 -5.51 -14.32
CA HIS A 42 6.10 -5.16 -15.75
C HIS A 42 7.02 -6.10 -16.53
N ASP A 43 7.98 -6.71 -15.85
CA ASP A 43 8.91 -7.71 -16.39
C ASP A 43 8.28 -9.11 -16.55
N ILE A 44 7.05 -9.31 -16.06
CA ILE A 44 6.39 -10.62 -16.04
C ILE A 44 5.43 -10.72 -17.21
N PHE A 45 5.87 -11.41 -18.26
CA PHE A 45 5.06 -11.72 -19.44
C PHE A 45 4.21 -13.00 -19.30
N ASN A 46 4.25 -13.65 -18.13
CA ASN A 46 3.48 -14.86 -17.87
C ASN A 46 2.01 -14.51 -17.55
N THR A 47 1.11 -14.89 -18.46
CA THR A 47 -0.33 -14.61 -18.35
C THR A 47 -0.98 -15.25 -17.12
N LEU A 48 -0.56 -16.47 -16.74
CA LEU A 48 -1.09 -17.15 -15.55
C LEU A 48 -0.74 -16.41 -14.26
N LEU A 49 0.48 -15.86 -14.16
CA LEU A 49 0.89 -15.08 -13.01
C LEU A 49 0.13 -13.75 -12.93
N MET A 50 -0.08 -13.07 -14.06
CA MET A 50 -0.83 -11.82 -14.07
C MET A 50 -2.30 -12.05 -13.73
N GLN A 51 -2.92 -13.10 -14.26
CA GLN A 51 -4.28 -13.49 -13.89
C GLN A 51 -4.38 -13.86 -12.42
N SER A 52 -3.42 -14.62 -11.89
CA SER A 52 -3.40 -15.00 -10.48
C SER A 52 -3.23 -13.81 -9.55
N ARG A 53 -2.40 -12.83 -9.93
CA ARG A 53 -2.27 -11.56 -9.20
C ARG A 53 -3.59 -10.81 -9.15
N THR A 54 -4.26 -10.65 -10.29
CA THR A 54 -5.56 -9.95 -10.35
C THR A 54 -6.60 -10.64 -9.48
N ALA A 55 -6.73 -11.96 -9.61
CA ALA A 55 -7.69 -12.74 -8.83
C ALA A 55 -7.37 -12.75 -7.34
N LEU A 56 -6.09 -12.78 -6.94
CA LEU A 56 -5.66 -12.63 -5.55
C LEU A 56 -6.10 -11.29 -4.97
N ILE A 57 -5.91 -10.18 -5.70
CA ILE A 57 -6.31 -8.84 -5.29
C ILE A 57 -7.84 -8.76 -5.13
N GLU A 58 -8.57 -9.26 -6.12
CA GLU A 58 -10.04 -9.25 -6.11
C GLU A 58 -10.62 -10.07 -4.95
N ALA A 59 -10.11 -11.29 -4.74
CA ALA A 59 -10.54 -12.15 -3.64
C ALA A 59 -10.22 -11.52 -2.27
N SER A 60 -9.04 -10.92 -2.13
CA SER A 60 -8.63 -10.23 -0.89
C SER A 60 -9.51 -9.01 -0.59
N ASN A 61 -9.81 -8.19 -1.59
CA ASN A 61 -10.70 -7.03 -1.46
C ASN A 61 -12.14 -7.44 -1.11
N THR A 62 -12.63 -8.51 -1.75
CA THR A 62 -13.96 -9.05 -1.47
C THR A 62 -14.02 -9.60 -0.04
N MET A 63 -12.99 -10.32 0.39
CA MET A 63 -12.89 -10.85 1.75
C MET A 63 -12.85 -9.73 2.79
N LEU A 64 -12.04 -8.70 2.56
CA LEU A 64 -11.98 -7.50 3.42
C LEU A 64 -13.35 -6.82 3.54
N THR A 65 -14.05 -6.67 2.42
CA THR A 65 -15.37 -6.04 2.38
C THR A 65 -16.40 -6.86 3.16
N LEU A 66 -16.45 -8.17 2.96
CA LEU A 66 -17.34 -9.06 3.69
C LEU A 66 -17.01 -9.10 5.19
N ALA A 67 -15.73 -9.16 5.56
CA ALA A 67 -15.30 -9.17 6.96
C ALA A 67 -15.66 -7.88 7.70
N ARG A 68 -15.65 -6.72 7.03
CA ARG A 68 -16.14 -5.44 7.59
C ARG A 68 -17.65 -5.43 7.79
N GLY A 69 -18.38 -6.20 6.99
CA GLY A 69 -19.84 -6.10 6.88
C GLY A 69 -20.30 -4.80 6.20
N PRO A 70 -21.60 -4.69 5.87
CA PRO A 70 -22.13 -3.57 5.07
C PRO A 70 -21.94 -2.21 5.75
N THR A 71 -22.23 -2.11 7.04
CA THR A 71 -22.06 -0.85 7.81
C THR A 71 -20.59 -0.46 7.93
N GLY A 72 -19.72 -1.43 8.21
CA GLY A 72 -18.28 -1.19 8.33
C GLY A 72 -17.66 -0.73 7.01
N ALA A 73 -18.11 -1.27 5.88
CA ALA A 73 -17.66 -0.86 4.55
C ALA A 73 -18.07 0.59 4.22
N LEU A 74 -19.30 1.00 4.54
CA LEU A 74 -19.72 2.40 4.35
C LEU A 74 -18.96 3.35 5.28
N HIS A 75 -18.77 2.96 6.53
CA HIS A 75 -18.02 3.76 7.49
C HIS A 75 -16.54 3.95 7.07
N SER A 76 -15.91 2.91 6.49
CA SER A 76 -14.51 3.01 6.05
C SER A 76 -14.32 4.02 4.91
N ILE A 77 -15.30 4.17 4.01
CA ILE A 77 -15.25 5.15 2.91
C ILE A 77 -15.17 6.58 3.47
N ILE A 78 -16.00 6.89 4.47
CA ILE A 78 -16.12 8.23 5.03
C ILE A 78 -14.92 8.57 5.92
N THR A 79 -14.33 7.56 6.57
CA THR A 79 -13.27 7.73 7.57
C THR A 79 -11.89 7.38 7.03
N THR A 80 -11.58 6.10 6.91
CA THR A 80 -10.28 5.56 6.50
C THR A 80 -9.90 6.02 5.09
N ASP A 81 -10.75 5.80 4.09
CA ASP A 81 -10.34 6.03 2.69
C ASP A 81 -10.15 7.53 2.42
N ARG A 82 -11.02 8.38 2.98
CA ARG A 82 -10.86 9.84 2.92
C ARG A 82 -9.59 10.32 3.63
N THR A 83 -9.25 9.73 4.77
CA THR A 83 -8.02 10.08 5.50
C THR A 83 -6.79 9.64 4.73
N ALA A 84 -6.83 8.50 4.03
CA ALA A 84 -5.75 8.04 3.16
C ALA A 84 -5.44 9.06 2.05
N VAL A 85 -6.47 9.57 1.37
CA VAL A 85 -6.30 10.61 0.34
C VAL A 85 -5.68 11.88 0.91
N ALA A 86 -6.14 12.35 2.07
CA ALA A 86 -5.59 13.54 2.72
C ALA A 86 -4.12 13.36 3.10
N VAL A 87 -3.74 12.18 3.61
CA VAL A 87 -2.37 11.84 3.99
C VAL A 87 -1.47 11.71 2.77
N LEU A 88 -1.92 11.05 1.70
CA LEU A 88 -1.19 10.97 0.43
C LEU A 88 -0.93 12.35 -0.17
N ARG A 89 -1.94 13.22 -0.16
CA ARG A 89 -1.79 14.61 -0.60
C ARG A 89 -0.77 15.35 0.26
N ALA A 90 -0.83 15.22 1.59
CA ALA A 90 0.14 15.86 2.48
C ALA A 90 1.58 15.36 2.22
N ILE A 91 1.76 14.06 1.99
CA ILE A 91 3.07 13.48 1.65
C ILE A 91 3.63 14.08 0.36
N HIS A 92 2.78 14.26 -0.66
CA HIS A 92 3.15 14.85 -1.94
C HIS A 92 3.48 16.35 -1.82
N GLU A 93 2.54 17.16 -1.34
CA GLU A 93 2.64 18.63 -1.28
C GLU A 93 3.79 19.10 -0.37
N LEU A 94 3.95 18.45 0.79
CA LEU A 94 5.03 18.78 1.73
C LEU A 94 6.34 18.07 1.40
N ARG A 95 6.38 17.30 0.30
CA ARG A 95 7.55 16.52 -0.16
C ARG A 95 8.14 15.64 0.95
N ILE A 96 7.29 15.08 1.81
CA ILE A 96 7.70 14.32 3.01
C ILE A 96 8.63 13.17 2.62
N ALA A 97 8.32 12.47 1.53
CA ALA A 97 9.13 11.36 1.02
C ALA A 97 10.59 11.77 0.73
N HIS A 98 10.84 13.01 0.27
CA HIS A 98 12.18 13.51 -0.03
C HIS A 98 12.97 13.87 1.24
N ALA A 99 12.27 14.14 2.35
CA ALA A 99 12.91 14.44 3.62
C ALA A 99 13.40 13.18 4.36
N VAL A 100 12.95 11.99 3.94
CA VAL A 100 13.28 10.69 4.53
C VAL A 100 14.40 10.01 3.74
N PRO A 101 15.48 9.52 4.38
CA PRO A 101 16.55 8.80 3.70
C PRO A 101 16.06 7.53 3.00
N LEU A 102 16.63 7.23 1.83
CA LEU A 102 16.39 5.99 1.08
C LEU A 102 17.24 4.81 1.60
N SER A 103 18.30 5.11 2.36
CA SER A 103 19.43 4.21 2.62
C SER A 103 19.16 3.05 3.56
N GLY A 104 17.96 2.91 4.12
CA GLY A 104 17.82 1.96 5.22
C GLY A 104 17.93 2.62 6.61
N GLU A 105 18.15 3.92 6.72
CA GLU A 105 18.36 4.55 8.02
C GLU A 105 17.10 5.04 8.74
N SER A 106 17.17 4.90 10.06
CA SER A 106 16.14 5.29 11.02
C SER A 106 16.23 6.79 11.31
N ILE A 107 15.14 7.54 11.20
CA ILE A 107 15.14 8.97 11.56
C ILE A 107 14.12 9.31 12.66
N THR A 108 14.38 10.38 13.39
CA THR A 108 13.41 10.97 14.31
C THR A 108 12.51 11.94 13.56
N ILE A 109 11.27 12.15 14.01
CA ILE A 109 10.32 13.12 13.42
C ILE A 109 10.88 14.55 13.37
N SER A 110 11.78 14.91 14.28
CA SER A 110 12.44 16.21 14.29
C SER A 110 13.23 16.48 13.00
N SER A 111 13.90 15.47 12.44
CA SER A 111 14.68 15.64 11.20
C SER A 111 13.82 16.06 9.99
N PRO A 112 12.76 15.33 9.59
CA PRO A 112 11.88 15.76 8.51
C PRO A 112 11.11 17.02 8.88
N SER A 113 10.69 17.20 10.14
CA SER A 113 10.01 18.41 10.62
C SER A 113 10.82 19.68 10.34
N THR A 114 12.11 19.67 10.66
CA THR A 114 13.03 20.78 10.38
C THR A 114 13.25 20.95 8.87
N LYS A 115 13.45 19.86 8.12
CA LYS A 115 13.69 19.93 6.67
C LYS A 115 12.51 20.51 5.88
N ILE A 116 11.28 20.17 6.25
CA ILE A 116 10.07 20.57 5.52
C ILE A 116 9.38 21.80 6.15
N GLY A 117 9.87 22.30 7.29
CA GLY A 117 9.30 23.47 7.98
C GLY A 117 7.91 23.23 8.58
N VAL A 118 7.57 21.99 8.95
CA VAL A 118 6.26 21.64 9.53
C VAL A 118 6.41 21.23 10.98
N HIS A 119 5.49 21.68 11.84
CA HIS A 119 5.50 21.34 13.25
C HIS A 119 5.49 19.80 13.47
N PRO A 120 6.22 19.25 14.48
CA PRO A 120 6.31 17.81 14.70
C PRO A 120 4.96 17.11 14.93
N THR A 121 4.00 17.79 15.57
CA THR A 121 2.68 17.21 15.92
C THR A 121 1.84 16.81 14.71
N PRO A 122 1.51 17.71 13.75
CA PRO A 122 0.78 17.30 12.55
C PRO A 122 1.56 16.29 11.70
N LEU A 123 2.90 16.44 11.63
CA LEU A 123 3.75 15.50 10.91
C LEU A 123 3.68 14.09 11.52
N ARG A 124 3.65 13.98 12.85
CA ARG A 124 3.45 12.69 13.55
C ARG A 124 2.14 12.04 13.17
N ARG A 125 1.04 12.80 13.08
CA ARG A 125 -0.28 12.27 12.69
C ARG A 125 -0.27 11.74 11.25
N ILE A 126 0.37 12.48 10.34
CA ILE A 126 0.57 12.05 8.95
C ILE A 126 1.33 10.71 8.91
N PHE A 127 2.46 10.62 9.62
CA PHE A 127 3.24 9.38 9.66
C PHE A 127 2.49 8.22 10.30
N SER A 128 1.78 8.45 11.41
CA SER A 128 0.97 7.42 12.06
C SER A 128 -0.01 6.76 11.10
N TYR A 129 -0.66 7.55 10.25
CA TYR A 129 -1.57 7.01 9.24
C TYR A 129 -0.83 6.42 8.03
N ALA A 130 0.27 7.03 7.60
CA ALA A 130 1.08 6.51 6.51
C ALA A 130 1.70 5.13 6.82
N TYR A 131 1.93 4.80 8.10
CA TYR A 131 2.34 3.46 8.52
C TYR A 131 1.29 2.39 8.26
N THR A 132 0.01 2.71 8.45
CA THR A 132 -1.08 1.73 8.23
C THR A 132 -1.30 1.46 6.75
N MET A 133 -0.79 2.34 5.88
CA MET A 133 -0.80 2.18 4.42
C MET A 133 0.51 1.57 3.89
N HIS A 134 1.42 1.15 4.78
CA HIS A 134 2.75 0.67 4.41
C HIS A 134 3.51 1.66 3.50
N ILE A 135 3.34 2.98 3.67
CA ILE A 135 4.14 3.97 2.92
C ILE A 135 5.46 4.24 3.62
N PHE A 136 5.41 4.27 4.95
CA PHE A 136 6.56 4.31 5.85
C PHE A 136 6.45 3.16 6.86
N ARG A 137 7.54 2.86 7.57
CA ARG A 137 7.58 1.87 8.64
C ARG A 137 7.95 2.52 9.97
N HIS A 138 7.34 2.02 11.04
CA HIS A 138 7.64 2.39 12.42
C HIS A 138 8.33 1.21 13.11
N THR A 139 9.56 1.39 13.58
CA THR A 139 10.22 0.38 14.44
C THR A 139 10.65 1.08 15.74
N GLY A 140 9.77 1.02 16.74
CA GLY A 140 9.94 1.79 17.98
C GLY A 140 9.92 3.31 17.74
N HIS A 141 10.79 4.09 18.38
CA HIS A 141 10.77 5.57 18.29
C HIS A 141 11.26 6.17 16.96
N ARG A 142 11.37 5.39 15.88
CA ARG A 142 12.03 5.82 14.64
C ARG A 142 11.23 5.51 13.37
N LEU A 143 11.34 6.44 12.41
CA LEU A 143 10.74 6.44 11.07
C LEU A 143 11.65 5.75 10.06
N PHE A 144 11.07 4.99 9.13
CA PHE A 144 11.77 4.39 8.00
C PHE A 144 10.99 4.54 6.68
N TYR A 145 11.71 4.99 5.65
CA TYR A 145 11.53 5.01 4.17
C TYR A 145 10.18 5.36 3.56
N ALA A 146 10.22 6.06 2.42
CA ALA A 146 9.12 6.07 1.48
C ALA A 146 9.29 4.92 0.47
N PHE A 147 8.19 4.26 0.08
CA PHE A 147 8.19 3.46 -1.15
C PHE A 147 8.44 4.37 -2.34
N ARG A 148 9.58 4.15 -3.00
CA ARG A 148 9.88 4.76 -4.28
C ARG A 148 9.90 3.63 -5.29
N ASN A 149 8.89 3.57 -6.17
CA ASN A 149 8.97 2.74 -7.36
C ASN A 149 10.24 3.15 -8.10
N GLY A 150 11.08 2.17 -8.44
CA GLY A 150 12.43 2.33 -8.99
C GLY A 150 12.50 2.91 -10.41
N ASP A 151 11.51 3.70 -10.80
CA ASP A 151 11.50 4.45 -12.04
C ASP A 151 11.06 5.86 -11.66
N GLU A 152 11.95 6.85 -11.81
CA GLU A 152 11.71 8.26 -11.47
C GLU A 152 10.59 8.90 -12.32
N THR A 153 9.78 8.11 -13.02
CA THR A 153 8.93 8.55 -14.12
C THR A 153 7.47 8.07 -14.10
N LEU A 154 7.04 7.13 -13.22
CA LEU A 154 5.74 6.44 -13.44
C LEU A 154 4.79 6.19 -12.26
N ALA A 155 4.95 6.82 -11.09
CA ALA A 155 3.91 6.76 -10.04
C ALA A 155 3.13 8.06 -9.81
N TYR A 156 3.56 9.18 -10.41
CA TYR A 156 2.90 10.48 -10.25
C TYR A 156 2.33 11.07 -11.56
N THR A 157 2.69 10.51 -12.71
CA THR A 157 2.33 11.03 -14.04
C THR A 157 0.96 10.56 -14.54
N ALA A 158 0.31 9.63 -13.84
CA ALA A 158 -0.97 9.04 -14.29
C ALA A 158 -2.23 9.68 -13.69
N CYS A 159 -2.12 10.66 -12.76
CA CYS A 159 -3.32 11.25 -12.16
C CYS A 159 -3.49 12.76 -12.29
N PHE A 160 -2.49 13.55 -12.68
CA PHE A 160 -2.70 14.98 -12.95
C PHE A 160 -1.68 15.51 -13.97
N PRO A 161 -2.07 15.82 -15.21
CA PRO A 161 -1.32 16.77 -16.05
C PRO A 161 -1.56 18.21 -15.55
N PRO A 162 -0.72 19.19 -15.96
CA PRO A 162 -0.57 20.51 -15.31
C PRO A 162 -1.86 21.32 -15.16
#